data_AF-A0A4Q3RIX7-F1
#
_entry.id   AF-A0A4Q3RIX7-F1
#
_cell.length_a   1.000
_cell.length_b   1.000
_cell.length_c   1.000
_cell.angle_alpha   90.00
_cell.angle_beta   90.00
_cell.angle_gamma   90.00
#
_symmetry.space_group_name_H-M   'P 1'
#
loop_
_entity.id
_entity.type
_entity.pdbx_description
1 polymer ?
#
loop_
_entity_poly.entity_id
_entity_poly.type
_entity_poly.pdbx_seq_one_letter_code
_entity_poly.pdbx_strand_id
1 'polypeptide(L)'
;MNKYGLYFLLILLLPAAIVSAQTALQTSFEAPTYTIGNLNSQAGWTATSGTVAVSTAKAKTGSQSINLSATVGALKSDYVAYSGTVPGITGEVYADMWVNPTSLATKNFAINGYDLYGSSSKRVFVIEFTTANQIRAFNGSSSSTT
;
A
#
# COMPACT_ATOMS: atom_id res chain seq x y z
N MET A 1 42.44 -33.47 13.81
CA MET A 1 41.02 -33.05 13.93
C MET A 1 40.15 -34.18 13.40
N ASN A 2 39.16 -34.63 14.18
CA ASN A 2 38.27 -35.73 13.78
C ASN A 2 37.47 -35.31 12.52
N LYS A 3 37.38 -36.18 11.50
CA LYS A 3 36.58 -35.95 10.28
C LYS A 3 35.15 -35.52 10.62
N TYR A 4 34.55 -36.09 11.66
CA TYR A 4 33.22 -35.73 12.16
C TYR A 4 33.16 -34.31 12.76
N GLY A 5 34.25 -33.82 13.35
CA GLY A 5 34.34 -32.44 13.85
C GLY A 5 34.44 -31.40 12.74
N LEU A 6 35.06 -31.75 11.61
CA LEU A 6 35.13 -30.88 10.43
C LEU A 6 33.76 -30.78 9.74
N TYR A 7 33.02 -31.89 9.62
CA TYR A 7 31.66 -31.87 9.08
C TYR A 7 30.69 -31.08 9.97
N PHE A 8 30.80 -31.19 11.29
CA PHE A 8 29.98 -30.41 12.22
C PHE A 8 30.26 -28.90 12.10
N LEU A 9 31.53 -28.50 11.95
CA LEU A 9 31.91 -27.10 11.74
C LEU A 9 31.39 -26.54 10.39
N LEU A 10 31.39 -27.35 9.33
CA LEU A 10 30.88 -26.97 8.00
C LEU A 10 29.35 -26.80 7.98
N ILE A 11 28.61 -27.60 8.75
CA ILE A 11 27.15 -27.46 8.87
C ILE A 11 26.77 -26.20 9.67
N LEU A 12 27.57 -25.85 10.69
CA LEU A 12 27.36 -24.65 11.49
C LEU A 12 27.66 -23.34 10.72
N LEU A 13 28.48 -23.43 9.67
CA LEU A 13 28.87 -22.32 8.80
C LEU A 13 27.93 -22.12 7.60
N LEU A 14 26.84 -22.88 7.48
CA LEU A 14 25.80 -22.58 6.49
C LEU A 14 25.12 -21.27 6.90
N PRO A 15 25.34 -20.14 6.19
CA PRO A 15 24.58 -18.94 6.48
C PRO A 15 23.12 -19.25 6.18
N ALA A 16 22.28 -19.24 7.22
CA ALA A 16 20.85 -19.09 7.00
C ALA A 16 20.67 -17.77 6.25
N ALA A 17 20.37 -17.86 4.95
CA ALA A 17 20.08 -16.67 4.16
C ALA A 17 18.84 -16.03 4.77
N ILE A 18 19.04 -14.98 5.55
CA ILE A 18 17.94 -14.15 6.04
C ILE A 18 17.41 -13.44 4.80
N VAL A 19 16.30 -13.93 4.26
CA VAL A 19 15.58 -13.25 3.19
C VAL A 19 14.88 -12.06 3.84
N SER A 20 15.44 -10.88 3.67
CA SER A 20 14.80 -9.62 4.06
C SER A 20 14.01 -9.08 2.87
N ALA A 21 12.73 -8.78 3.08
CA ALA A 21 11.96 -8.05 2.08
C ALA A 21 12.55 -6.65 1.90
N GLN A 22 12.66 -6.19 0.65
CA GLN A 22 13.01 -4.80 0.36
C GLN A 22 11.77 -3.94 0.52
N THR A 23 11.87 -2.84 1.27
CA THR A 23 10.84 -1.80 1.27
C THR A 23 10.83 -1.13 -0.10
N ALA A 24 9.87 -1.51 -0.93
CA ALA A 24 9.72 -0.92 -2.25
C ALA A 24 8.99 0.43 -2.20
N LEU A 25 7.98 0.56 -1.34
CA LEU A 25 7.20 1.78 -1.15
C LEU A 25 6.95 2.01 0.33
N GLN A 26 7.16 3.25 0.78
CA GLN A 26 6.81 3.68 2.12
C GLN A 26 6.37 5.13 2.09
N THR A 27 5.17 5.39 2.62
CA THR A 27 4.70 6.74 2.92
C THR A 27 4.20 6.77 4.36
N SER A 28 4.57 7.82 5.08
CA SER A 28 4.07 8.12 6.43
C SER A 28 3.24 9.41 6.46
N PHE A 29 3.17 10.13 5.32
CA PHE A 29 2.57 11.46 5.21
C PHE A 29 3.17 12.53 6.14
N GLU A 30 4.40 12.32 6.63
CA GLU A 30 5.05 13.23 7.57
C GLU A 30 5.81 14.38 6.88
N ALA A 31 5.99 15.47 7.62
CA ALA A 31 6.88 16.55 7.23
C ALA A 31 8.37 16.10 7.24
N PRO A 32 9.24 16.75 6.45
CA PRO A 32 8.97 17.87 5.54
C PRO A 32 8.48 17.42 4.15
N THR A 33 8.41 16.12 3.88
CA THR A 33 8.00 15.59 2.56
C THR A 33 6.57 15.98 2.21
N TYR A 34 5.68 16.02 3.21
CA TYR A 34 4.28 16.36 3.05
C TYR A 34 3.91 17.62 3.83
N THR A 35 3.07 18.44 3.21
CA THR A 35 2.48 19.64 3.83
C THR A 35 1.02 19.37 4.19
N ILE A 36 0.60 19.80 5.38
CA ILE A 36 -0.79 19.72 5.85
C ILE A 36 -1.72 20.39 4.84
N GLY A 37 -2.85 19.77 4.54
CA GLY A 37 -3.82 20.23 3.55
C GLY A 37 -3.82 19.35 2.29
N ASN A 38 -4.21 19.93 1.16
CA ASN A 38 -4.45 19.17 -0.08
C ASN A 38 -3.22 18.36 -0.52
N LEU A 39 -3.39 17.05 -0.68
CA LEU A 39 -2.30 16.13 -1.07
C LEU A 39 -2.03 16.14 -2.59
N ASN A 40 -2.92 16.69 -3.41
CA ASN A 40 -2.77 16.71 -4.85
C ASN A 40 -1.43 17.35 -5.28
N SER A 41 -0.72 16.68 -6.19
CA SER A 41 0.60 17.06 -6.69
C SER A 41 1.73 17.04 -5.66
N GLN A 42 1.51 16.51 -4.45
CA GLN A 42 2.57 16.30 -3.47
C GLN A 42 3.17 14.90 -3.64
N ALA A 43 4.50 14.82 -3.77
CA ALA A 43 5.26 13.58 -3.71
C ALA A 43 4.69 12.42 -4.56
N GLY A 44 4.16 12.69 -5.76
CA GLY A 44 3.61 11.66 -6.67
C GLY A 44 2.14 11.31 -6.48
N TRP A 45 1.42 12.02 -5.60
CA TRP A 45 -0.02 11.87 -5.43
C TRP A 45 -0.81 12.73 -6.42
N THR A 46 -1.87 12.15 -6.97
CA THR A 46 -2.90 12.84 -7.74
C THR A 46 -4.24 12.61 -7.06
N ALA A 47 -5.01 13.67 -6.82
CA ALA A 47 -6.38 13.58 -6.31
C ALA A 47 -7.33 14.08 -7.40
N THR A 48 -8.17 13.19 -7.94
CA THR A 48 -9.08 13.50 -9.04
C THR A 48 -10.46 13.93 -8.54
N SER A 49 -10.90 13.37 -7.41
CA SER A 49 -12.22 13.64 -6.84
C SER A 49 -12.26 13.36 -5.34
N GLY A 50 -13.16 14.04 -4.64
CA GLY A 50 -13.26 13.99 -3.18
C GLY A 50 -12.21 14.86 -2.49
N THR A 51 -12.15 14.76 -1.17
CA THR A 51 -11.11 15.37 -0.34
C THR A 51 -10.02 14.35 -0.07
N VAL A 52 -8.79 14.72 -0.41
CA VAL A 52 -7.57 13.97 -0.15
C VAL A 52 -6.58 14.94 0.47
N ALA A 53 -6.38 14.86 1.77
CA ALA A 53 -5.58 15.85 2.49
C ALA A 53 -4.72 15.23 3.58
N VAL A 54 -3.50 15.74 3.73
CA VAL A 54 -2.65 15.48 4.91
C VAL A 54 -3.28 16.18 6.11
N SER A 55 -3.45 15.46 7.20
CA SER A 55 -4.13 15.93 8.40
C SER A 55 -3.42 15.46 9.66
N THR A 56 -3.47 16.29 10.70
CA THR A 56 -3.00 15.98 12.06
C THR A 56 -4.12 15.50 12.97
N ALA A 57 -5.36 15.40 12.47
CA ALA A 57 -6.53 15.09 13.31
C ALA A 57 -6.50 13.66 13.87
N LYS A 58 -5.91 12.73 13.12
CA LYS A 58 -5.70 11.33 13.52
C LYS A 58 -4.39 10.84 12.95
N ALA A 59 -3.67 10.01 13.70
CA ALA A 59 -2.50 9.28 13.22
C ALA A 59 -2.37 7.99 14.02
N LYS A 60 -1.97 6.89 13.37
CA LYS A 60 -1.66 5.64 14.08
C LYS A 60 -0.25 5.69 14.69
N THR A 61 0.68 6.26 13.95
CA THR A 61 2.08 6.50 14.30
C THR A 61 2.46 7.87 13.76
N GLY A 62 3.41 8.55 14.41
CA GLY A 62 3.81 9.89 13.99
C GLY A 62 2.78 10.96 14.34
N SER A 63 2.73 12.02 13.53
CA SER A 63 1.92 13.22 13.77
C SER A 63 0.87 13.48 12.70
N GLN A 64 0.98 12.83 11.53
CA GLN A 64 0.16 13.10 10.36
C GLN A 64 -0.39 11.80 9.75
N SER A 65 -1.51 11.92 9.04
CA SER A 65 -2.04 10.87 8.19
C SER A 65 -2.76 11.48 6.99
N ILE A 66 -3.21 10.63 6.09
CA ILE A 66 -4.11 11.02 5.01
C ILE A 66 -5.57 10.95 5.48
N ASN A 67 -6.31 12.04 5.31
CA ASN A 67 -7.75 12.09 5.45
C ASN A 67 -8.40 12.00 4.07
N LEU A 68 -9.32 11.05 3.94
CA LEU A 68 -10.02 10.72 2.70
C LEU A 68 -11.52 10.86 2.94
N SER A 69 -12.19 11.71 2.16
CA SER A 69 -13.65 11.84 2.25
C SER A 69 -14.30 12.20 0.91
N ALA A 70 -15.58 11.86 0.74
CA ALA A 70 -16.36 12.25 -0.43
C ALA A 70 -17.80 12.57 -0.02
N THR A 71 -18.07 13.85 0.24
CA THR A 71 -19.38 14.32 0.75
C THR A 71 -20.51 14.19 -0.28
N VAL A 72 -20.24 14.40 -1.58
CA VAL A 72 -21.29 14.45 -2.62
C VAL A 72 -20.90 13.71 -3.92
N GLY A 73 -19.96 12.76 -3.86
CA GLY A 73 -19.41 12.17 -5.09
C GLY A 73 -18.57 10.92 -4.92
N ALA A 74 -17.70 10.69 -5.89
CA ALA A 74 -16.65 9.67 -5.82
C ALA A 74 -15.39 10.26 -5.16
N LEU A 75 -14.61 9.40 -4.50
CA LEU A 75 -13.24 9.67 -4.07
C LEU A 75 -12.31 8.92 -5.02
N LYS A 76 -11.31 9.59 -5.59
CA LYS A 76 -10.23 8.93 -6.33
C LYS A 76 -8.92 9.65 -6.10
N SER A 77 -7.94 8.90 -5.60
CA SER A 77 -6.56 9.34 -5.50
C SER A 77 -5.64 8.23 -5.94
N ASP A 78 -4.61 8.60 -6.70
CA ASP A 78 -3.61 7.70 -7.23
C ASP A 78 -2.23 8.16 -6.73
N TYR A 79 -1.44 7.21 -6.24
CA TYR A 79 -0.02 7.42 -5.95
C TYR A 79 0.81 6.64 -6.95
N VAL A 80 1.68 7.35 -7.68
CA VAL A 80 2.54 6.74 -8.72
C VAL A 80 4.00 6.96 -8.33
N ALA A 81 4.60 5.93 -7.73
CA ALA A 81 6.00 5.96 -7.32
C ALA A 81 6.99 5.59 -8.45
N TYR A 82 6.55 4.75 -9.39
CA TYR A 82 7.33 4.33 -10.56
C TYR A 82 6.57 4.72 -11.82
N SER A 83 7.26 5.34 -12.77
CA SER A 83 6.65 5.62 -14.08
C SER A 83 6.32 4.32 -14.79
N GLY A 84 5.24 4.31 -15.58
CA GLY A 84 4.86 3.14 -16.39
C GLY A 84 5.86 2.76 -17.49
N THR A 85 6.95 3.53 -17.64
CA THR A 85 8.05 3.25 -18.57
C THR A 85 9.17 2.42 -17.96
N VAL A 86 9.20 2.26 -16.63
CA VAL A 86 10.25 1.52 -15.91
C VAL A 86 9.60 0.30 -15.23
N PRO A 87 10.21 -0.90 -15.31
CA PRO A 87 9.76 -2.03 -14.51
C PRO A 87 9.78 -1.65 -13.02
N GLY A 88 8.61 -1.71 -12.39
CA GLY A 88 8.45 -1.38 -10.97
C GLY A 88 8.80 -2.55 -10.05
N ILE A 89 8.00 -2.74 -9.02
CA ILE A 89 8.13 -3.84 -8.05
C ILE A 89 7.83 -5.17 -8.75
N THR A 90 8.68 -6.17 -8.56
CA THR A 90 8.52 -7.52 -9.13
C THR A 90 8.54 -8.57 -8.04
N GLY A 91 8.01 -9.76 -8.33
CA GLY A 91 7.91 -10.86 -7.37
C GLY A 91 6.72 -10.75 -6.41
N GLU A 92 6.85 -11.34 -5.23
CA GLU A 92 5.84 -11.24 -4.18
C GLU A 92 5.87 -9.88 -3.50
N VAL A 93 4.71 -9.26 -3.35
CA VAL A 93 4.57 -7.93 -2.75
C VAL A 93 3.76 -8.03 -1.47
N TYR A 94 4.33 -7.50 -0.39
CA TYR A 94 3.68 -7.37 0.91
C TYR A 94 3.29 -5.91 1.11
N ALA A 95 2.07 -5.66 1.59
CA ALA A 95 1.60 -4.32 1.93
C ALA A 95 1.14 -4.30 3.39
N ASP A 96 1.64 -3.33 4.15
CA ASP A 96 1.21 -3.03 5.51
C ASP A 96 0.63 -1.62 5.55
N MET A 97 -0.56 -1.49 6.12
CA MET A 97 -1.30 -0.22 6.18
C MET A 97 -2.24 -0.17 7.37
N TRP A 98 -2.36 1.02 7.95
CA TRP A 98 -3.35 1.32 8.98
C TRP A 98 -4.46 2.17 8.41
N VAL A 99 -5.69 1.66 8.49
CA VAL A 99 -6.89 2.34 7.98
C VAL A 99 -7.87 2.55 9.14
N ASN A 100 -8.42 3.76 9.26
CA ASN A 100 -9.42 4.11 10.27
C ASN A 100 -10.75 4.51 9.60
N PRO A 101 -11.59 3.54 9.18
CA PRO A 101 -12.89 3.83 8.59
C PRO A 101 -13.85 4.37 9.66
N THR A 102 -14.39 5.57 9.46
CA THR A 102 -15.29 6.22 10.43
C THR A 102 -16.77 5.99 10.16
N SER A 103 -17.18 5.86 8.90
CA SER A 103 -18.55 5.48 8.51
C SER A 103 -18.58 5.09 7.04
N LEU A 104 -18.91 3.82 6.75
CA LEU A 104 -19.17 3.31 5.41
C LEU A 104 -20.66 2.96 5.31
N ALA A 105 -21.53 3.97 5.34
CA ALA A 105 -22.98 3.73 5.36
C ALA A 105 -23.54 3.39 3.97
N THR A 106 -23.02 4.01 2.92
CA THR A 106 -23.65 3.97 1.57
C THR A 106 -22.69 3.58 0.46
N LYS A 107 -21.38 3.58 0.70
CA LYS A 107 -20.37 3.29 -0.32
C LYS A 107 -19.22 2.49 0.26
N ASN A 108 -18.73 1.54 -0.54
CA ASN A 108 -17.49 0.83 -0.26
C ASN A 108 -16.29 1.77 -0.48
N PHE A 109 -15.19 1.44 0.18
CA PHE A 109 -13.88 2.06 -0.03
C PHE A 109 -12.89 0.97 -0.43
N ALA A 110 -12.00 1.25 -1.38
CA ALA A 110 -11.02 0.28 -1.84
C ALA A 110 -9.63 0.88 -2.01
N ILE A 111 -8.63 0.08 -1.68
CA ILE A 111 -7.22 0.35 -1.94
C ILE A 111 -6.76 -0.66 -2.99
N ASN A 112 -6.21 -0.15 -4.08
CA ASN A 112 -5.87 -0.96 -5.25
C ASN A 112 -4.37 -0.84 -5.55
N GLY A 113 -3.75 -1.96 -5.91
CA GLY A 113 -2.46 -1.97 -6.60
C GLY A 113 -2.66 -2.12 -8.10
N TYR A 114 -2.00 -1.28 -8.91
CA TYR A 114 -2.05 -1.35 -10.37
C TYR A 114 -0.66 -1.63 -10.94
N ASP A 115 -0.62 -2.49 -11.96
CA ASP A 115 0.51 -2.60 -12.87
C ASP A 115 0.34 -1.52 -13.95
N LEU A 116 1.33 -0.63 -14.04
CA LEU A 116 1.37 0.48 -14.99
C LEU A 116 2.43 0.27 -16.08
N TYR A 117 3.23 -0.79 -16.02
CA TYR A 117 4.34 -0.99 -16.93
C TYR A 117 3.85 -1.21 -18.36
N GLY A 118 4.47 -0.54 -19.34
CA GLY A 118 4.08 -0.66 -20.75
C GLY A 118 2.64 -0.20 -21.03
N SER A 119 2.16 0.81 -20.30
CA SER A 119 0.77 1.30 -20.39
C SER A 119 -0.29 0.29 -19.94
N SER A 120 0.09 -0.70 -19.13
CA SER A 120 -0.84 -1.56 -18.41
C SER A 120 -1.75 -0.74 -17.48
N SER A 121 -2.92 -1.29 -17.19
CA SER A 121 -3.88 -0.76 -16.20
C SER A 121 -4.49 -1.90 -15.38
N LYS A 122 -3.79 -3.03 -15.31
CA LYS A 122 -4.27 -4.24 -14.65
C LYS A 122 -4.20 -4.05 -13.13
N ARG A 123 -5.28 -4.40 -12.44
CA ARG A 123 -5.29 -4.48 -10.97
C ARG A 123 -4.53 -5.72 -10.53
N VAL A 124 -3.50 -5.52 -9.73
CA VAL A 124 -2.71 -6.58 -9.09
C VAL A 124 -3.44 -7.09 -7.85
N PHE A 125 -3.96 -6.17 -7.03
CA PHE A 125 -4.79 -6.50 -5.88
C PHE A 125 -5.82 -5.40 -5.61
N VAL A 126 -6.87 -5.77 -4.89
CA VAL A 126 -7.89 -4.89 -4.33
C VAL A 126 -8.10 -5.31 -2.88
N ILE A 127 -7.96 -4.35 -1.95
CA ILE A 127 -8.45 -4.48 -0.57
C ILE A 127 -9.67 -3.58 -0.46
N GLU A 128 -10.83 -4.18 -0.25
CA GLU A 128 -12.10 -3.45 -0.19
C GLU A 128 -12.72 -3.53 1.19
N PHE A 129 -13.12 -2.37 1.70
CA PHE A 129 -13.88 -2.17 2.92
C PHE A 129 -15.33 -1.91 2.52
N THR A 130 -16.23 -2.80 2.92
CA THR A 130 -17.61 -2.79 2.46
C THR A 130 -18.56 -2.15 3.46
N THR A 131 -19.72 -1.69 2.98
CA THR A 131 -20.83 -1.25 3.85
C THR A 131 -21.45 -2.38 4.68
N ALA A 132 -21.15 -3.63 4.35
CA ALA A 132 -21.56 -4.83 5.08
C ALA A 132 -20.63 -5.20 6.25
N ASN A 133 -19.72 -4.31 6.65
CA ASN A 133 -18.71 -4.52 7.69
C ASN A 133 -17.74 -5.68 7.40
N GLN A 134 -17.47 -5.94 6.12
CA GLN A 134 -16.51 -6.95 5.67
C GLN A 134 -15.29 -6.29 5.01
N ILE A 135 -14.12 -6.88 5.22
CA ILE A 135 -12.91 -6.60 4.43
C ILE A 135 -12.72 -7.75 3.45
N ARG A 136 -12.57 -7.42 2.17
CA ARG A 136 -12.34 -8.39 1.08
C ARG A 136 -11.01 -8.14 0.40
N ALA A 137 -10.33 -9.20 0.03
CA ALA A 137 -9.13 -9.14 -0.79
C ALA A 137 -9.32 -9.99 -2.05
N PHE A 138 -9.08 -9.42 -3.22
CA PHE A 138 -9.20 -10.12 -4.51
C PHE A 138 -8.32 -9.47 -5.58
N ASN A 139 -8.07 -10.18 -6.66
CA ASN A 139 -7.41 -9.66 -7.86
C ASN A 139 -8.43 -9.49 -9.00
N GLY A 140 -8.27 -8.46 -9.83
CA GLY A 140 -9.10 -8.26 -11.02
C GLY A 140 -10.49 -7.63 -10.79
N SER A 141 -11.46 -7.99 -11.64
CA SER A 141 -12.71 -7.25 -11.87
C SER A 141 -13.93 -7.71 -11.06
N SER A 142 -13.85 -8.80 -10.29
CA SER A 142 -14.98 -9.25 -9.45
C SER A 142 -14.56 -10.12 -8.28
N SER A 143 -15.11 -9.84 -7.08
CA SER A 143 -15.22 -10.84 -6.00
C SER A 143 -16.64 -11.43 -6.03
N SER A 144 -16.77 -12.76 -6.02
CA SER A 144 -18.08 -13.40 -5.86
C SER A 144 -18.60 -13.18 -4.44
N THR A 145 -19.80 -12.64 -4.30
CA THR A 145 -20.54 -12.57 -3.03
C THR A 145 -21.29 -13.88 -2.85
N THR A 146 -20.70 -14.83 -2.13
CA THR A 146 -21.43 -15.91 -1.46
C THR A 146 -21.53 -15.59 0.02
#